data_AF-A0A343J0B4-F1
#
_entry.id   AF-A0A343J0B4-F1
#
_cell.length_a   1.000
_cell.length_b   1.000
_cell.length_c   1.000
_cell.angle_alpha   90.00
_cell.angle_beta   90.00
_cell.angle_gamma   90.00
#
_symmetry.space_group_name_H-M   'P 1'
#
loop_
_entity.id
_entity.type
_entity.pdbx_description
1 polymer ?
#
loop_
_entity_poly.entity_id
_entity_poly.type
_entity_poly.pdbx_seq_one_letter_code
_entity_poly.pdbx_strand_id
1 'polypeptide(L)'
;MSIIQAAQHAMFIKKDGRRRLFILDEAWEYIRPDNSSGAGNQSNQFFSSFLEAAWRRFRKTNCAGICITQSFEDYFTSSVGRALTANSPWKIIMKQEKESIEAMKANKYFSTSDAEYERMKNIRTVKKVFSEMLVRFENFQEICRLYVDRKMELCFTTDSADRSKLWEIQSRENCSYGEAIEILYAQEVAAGLAA
;
A
#
# COMPACT_ATOMS: atom_id res chain seq x y z
N MET A 1 -5.48 -3.81 26.47
CA MET A 1 -4.43 -3.00 25.81
C MET A 1 -4.99 -2.54 24.48
N SER A 2 -4.91 -1.25 24.16
CA SER A 2 -5.28 -0.78 22.82
C SER A 2 -4.32 -1.37 21.78
N ILE A 3 -4.78 -1.52 20.53
CA ILE A 3 -3.95 -2.08 19.44
C ILE A 3 -2.63 -1.30 19.25
N ILE A 4 -2.68 0.02 19.52
CA ILE A 4 -1.54 0.93 19.47
C ILE A 4 -0.49 0.56 20.55
N GLN A 5 -0.93 0.26 21.77
CA GLN A 5 -0.04 -0.15 22.85
C GLN A 5 0.60 -1.51 22.54
N ALA A 6 -0.16 -2.44 21.96
CA ALA A 6 0.36 -3.73 21.54
C ALA A 6 1.41 -3.57 20.42
N ALA A 7 1.15 -2.72 19.43
CA ALA A 7 2.10 -2.39 18.36
C ALA A 7 3.36 -1.71 18.93
N GLN A 8 3.21 -0.72 19.82
CA GLN A 8 4.33 -0.06 20.50
C GLN A 8 5.20 -1.06 21.27
N HIS A 9 4.57 -1.92 22.08
CA HIS A 9 5.28 -2.90 22.88
C HIS A 9 6.00 -3.93 22.00
N ALA A 10 5.32 -4.41 20.96
CA ALA A 10 5.92 -5.31 19.98
C ALA A 10 7.13 -4.67 19.30
N MET A 11 7.02 -3.44 18.80
CA MET A 11 8.04 -2.82 17.96
C MET A 11 9.20 -2.18 18.73
N PHE A 12 8.96 -1.65 19.93
CA PHE A 12 9.96 -0.86 20.66
C PHE A 12 10.46 -1.51 21.94
N ILE A 13 9.66 -2.37 22.59
CA ILE A 13 9.98 -2.91 23.92
C ILE A 13 10.51 -4.34 23.81
N LYS A 14 9.92 -5.16 22.93
CA LYS A 14 10.27 -6.57 22.83
C LYS A 14 11.66 -6.76 22.19
N LYS A 15 12.64 -7.14 23.00
CA LYS A 15 14.03 -7.42 22.59
C LYS A 15 14.25 -8.92 22.32
N ASP A 16 13.51 -9.48 21.37
CA ASP A 16 13.64 -10.89 20.95
C ASP A 16 14.56 -11.07 19.72
N GLY A 17 15.27 -10.01 19.31
CA GLY A 17 16.19 -10.02 18.16
C GLY A 17 15.50 -10.08 16.79
N ARG A 18 14.17 -10.09 16.74
CA ARG A 18 13.40 -10.22 15.48
C ARG A 18 13.21 -8.87 14.81
N ARG A 19 13.35 -8.84 13.49
CA ARG A 19 12.93 -7.73 12.64
C ARG A 19 11.41 -7.69 12.56
N ARG A 20 10.83 -6.50 12.57
CA ARG A 20 9.37 -6.31 12.53
C ARG A 20 9.00 -5.34 11.45
N LEU A 21 7.90 -5.64 10.78
CA LEU A 21 7.32 -4.83 9.73
C LEU A 21 5.96 -4.32 10.24
N PHE A 22 5.78 -3.01 10.23
CA PHE A 22 4.51 -2.36 10.46
C PHE A 22 3.95 -1.91 9.11
N ILE A 23 2.79 -2.41 8.74
CA ILE A 23 2.12 -2.07 7.49
C ILE A 23 0.85 -1.32 7.87
N LEU A 24 0.73 -0.10 7.36
CA LEU A 24 -0.46 0.72 7.45
C LEU A 24 -1.09 0.78 6.06
N ASP A 25 -2.17 0.04 5.88
CA ASP A 25 -2.99 0.09 4.68
C ASP A 25 -4.12 1.12 4.85
N GLU A 26 -4.60 1.68 3.75
CA GLU A 26 -5.60 2.77 3.74
C GLU A 26 -5.25 3.90 4.72
N ALA A 27 -3.99 4.33 4.67
CA ALA A 27 -3.44 5.25 5.66
C ALA A 27 -4.16 6.60 5.73
N TRP A 28 -4.83 7.02 4.64
CA TRP A 28 -5.51 8.32 4.54
C TRP A 28 -6.44 8.63 5.72
N GLU A 29 -7.12 7.61 6.27
CA GLU A 29 -8.00 7.74 7.45
C GLU A 29 -7.26 8.23 8.70
N TYR A 30 -5.97 7.95 8.78
CA TYR A 30 -5.13 8.15 9.96
C TYR A 30 -4.15 9.32 9.85
N ILE A 31 -3.84 9.74 8.62
CA ILE A 31 -2.95 10.87 8.35
C ILE A 31 -3.71 12.18 8.13
N ARG A 32 -4.99 12.18 7.74
CA ARG A 32 -5.71 13.45 7.53
C ARG A 32 -5.92 14.19 8.86
N PRO A 33 -5.69 15.51 8.91
CA PRO A 33 -6.01 16.29 10.09
C PRO A 33 -7.52 16.41 10.16
N ASP A 34 -8.11 15.86 11.20
CA ASP A 34 -9.56 15.86 11.36
C ASP A 34 -10.06 17.30 11.55
N ASN A 35 -10.66 17.87 10.51
CA ASN A 35 -11.41 19.13 10.60
C ASN A 35 -12.77 18.93 11.28
N SER A 36 -13.11 17.73 11.80
CA SER A 36 -14.31 17.55 12.59
C SER A 36 -14.02 17.75 14.08
N SER A 37 -14.26 18.99 14.51
CA SER A 37 -14.50 19.39 15.90
C SER A 37 -15.71 18.64 16.47
N GLY A 38 -15.51 17.39 16.85
CA GLY A 38 -16.50 16.55 17.52
C GLY A 38 -15.80 15.56 18.43
N ALA A 39 -16.35 15.33 19.63
CA ALA A 39 -15.74 14.59 20.74
C ALA A 39 -15.46 13.07 20.49
N GLY A 40 -15.39 12.62 19.23
CA GLY A 40 -15.05 11.26 18.81
C GLY A 40 -13.62 11.07 18.25
N ASN A 41 -12.85 12.15 18.03
CA ASN A 41 -11.58 12.10 17.28
C ASN A 41 -10.28 12.12 18.10
N GLN A 42 -10.36 11.87 19.41
CA GLN A 42 -9.14 11.75 20.23
C GLN A 42 -8.26 10.58 19.75
N SER A 43 -8.87 9.45 19.38
CA SER A 43 -8.15 8.26 18.89
C SER A 43 -7.28 8.55 17.66
N ASN A 44 -7.80 9.31 16.69
CA ASN A 44 -7.07 9.68 15.48
C ASN A 44 -5.88 10.58 15.82
N GLN A 45 -6.06 11.59 16.67
CA GLN A 45 -4.96 12.49 17.06
C GLN A 45 -3.86 11.76 17.85
N PHE A 46 -4.23 10.85 18.75
CA PHE A 46 -3.28 9.97 19.44
C PHE A 46 -2.55 9.03 18.46
N PHE A 47 -3.24 8.55 17.43
CA PHE A 47 -2.63 7.66 16.44
C PHE A 47 -1.69 8.42 15.48
N SER A 48 -2.06 9.61 15.01
CA SER A 48 -1.21 10.42 14.13
C SER A 48 0.07 10.87 14.84
N SER A 49 -0.02 11.31 16.10
CA SER A 49 1.16 11.62 16.94
C SER A 49 2.03 10.39 17.21
N PHE A 50 1.40 9.23 17.41
CA PHE A 50 2.11 7.95 17.49
C PHE A 50 2.87 7.65 16.20
N LEU A 51 2.22 7.74 15.03
CA LEU A 51 2.82 7.44 13.73
C LEU A 51 4.05 8.31 13.47
N GLU A 52 3.98 9.61 13.74
CA GLU A 52 5.12 10.50 13.55
C GLU A 52 6.32 10.10 14.43
N ALA A 53 6.07 9.82 15.71
CA ALA A 53 7.12 9.39 16.64
C ALA A 53 7.67 7.99 16.28
N ALA A 54 6.79 7.08 15.85
CA ALA A 54 7.12 5.71 15.50
C ALA A 54 7.98 5.66 14.24
N TRP A 55 7.64 6.42 13.20
CA TRP A 55 8.37 6.44 11.93
C TRP A 55 9.84 6.85 12.11
N ARG A 56 10.10 7.82 13.00
CA ARG A 56 11.47 8.23 13.36
C ARG A 56 12.23 7.19 14.19
N ARG A 57 11.51 6.32 14.92
CA ARG A 57 12.10 5.30 15.80
C ARG A 57 12.31 3.94 15.14
N PHE A 58 11.57 3.59 14.09
CA PHE A 58 11.67 2.28 13.42
C PHE A 58 13.10 1.93 13.01
N ARG A 59 13.85 2.91 12.49
CA ARG A 59 15.28 2.73 12.14
C ARG A 59 16.14 2.30 13.34
N LYS A 60 15.85 2.78 14.56
CA LYS A 60 16.63 2.49 15.77
C LYS A 60 16.31 1.11 16.36
N THR A 61 15.13 0.58 16.11
CA THR A 61 14.68 -0.71 16.64
C THR A 61 14.70 -1.83 15.62
N ASN A 62 15.44 -1.66 14.52
CA ASN A 62 15.54 -2.64 13.43
C ASN A 62 14.16 -3.06 12.89
N CYS A 63 13.25 -2.09 12.87
CA CYS A 63 11.89 -2.24 12.37
C CYS A 63 11.75 -1.43 11.06
N ALA A 64 10.77 -1.81 10.25
CA ALA A 64 10.38 -1.07 9.06
C ALA A 64 8.90 -0.68 9.14
N GLY A 65 8.57 0.50 8.63
CA GLY A 65 7.21 0.97 8.45
C GLY A 65 6.89 1.08 6.96
N ILE A 66 5.76 0.53 6.53
CA ILE A 66 5.18 0.69 5.20
C ILE A 66 3.85 1.39 5.37
N CYS A 67 3.64 2.45 4.60
CA CYS A 67 2.41 3.21 4.58
C CYS A 67 1.88 3.17 3.15
N ILE A 68 0.61 2.81 2.98
CA ILE A 68 -0.04 2.61 1.69
C ILE A 68 -1.29 3.51 1.66
N THR A 69 -1.43 4.30 0.59
CA THR A 69 -2.61 5.12 0.31
C THR A 69 -2.83 5.19 -1.20
N GLN A 70 -4.06 5.50 -1.59
CA GLN A 70 -4.46 5.62 -2.99
C GLN A 70 -4.07 6.98 -3.58
N SER A 71 -4.22 8.07 -2.81
CA SER A 71 -3.88 9.42 -3.26
C SER A 71 -2.61 9.92 -2.62
N PHE A 72 -1.70 10.43 -3.45
CA PHE A 72 -0.46 11.02 -2.98
C PHE A 72 -0.68 12.31 -2.19
N GLU A 73 -1.76 13.05 -2.47
CA GLU A 73 -2.09 14.29 -1.78
C GLU A 73 -2.34 14.07 -0.28
N ASP A 74 -2.82 12.89 0.11
CA ASP A 74 -3.09 12.54 1.51
C ASP A 74 -1.86 12.73 2.39
N TYR A 75 -0.66 12.45 1.87
CA TYR A 75 0.59 12.67 2.59
C TYR A 75 0.91 14.15 2.81
N PHE A 76 0.48 15.03 1.91
CA PHE A 76 0.89 16.44 1.96
C PHE A 76 -0.15 17.35 2.62
N THR A 77 -1.37 16.87 2.80
CA THR A 77 -2.43 17.58 3.52
C THR A 77 -2.12 17.76 5.01
N SER A 78 -1.35 16.84 5.63
CA SER A 78 -1.06 16.87 7.07
C SER A 78 0.42 16.97 7.41
N SER A 79 0.72 17.47 8.61
CA SER A 79 2.09 17.47 9.16
C SER A 79 2.64 16.05 9.31
N VAL A 80 1.78 15.12 9.71
CA VAL A 80 2.15 13.71 9.94
C VAL A 80 2.49 13.02 8.62
N GLY A 81 1.68 13.18 7.58
CA GLY A 81 1.96 12.62 6.26
C GLY A 81 3.28 13.15 5.67
N ARG A 82 3.57 14.44 5.86
CA ARG A 82 4.84 15.05 5.45
C ARG A 82 6.02 14.45 6.22
N ALA A 83 5.86 14.22 7.52
CA ALA A 83 6.88 13.56 8.34
C ALA A 83 7.13 12.10 7.91
N LEU A 84 6.08 11.34 7.59
CA LEU A 84 6.19 9.98 7.08
C LEU A 84 6.95 9.95 5.75
N THR A 85 6.59 10.82 4.81
CA THR A 85 7.22 10.89 3.49
C THR A 85 8.69 11.32 3.55
N ALA A 86 9.02 12.27 4.43
CA ALA A 86 10.39 12.74 4.64
C ALA A 86 11.29 11.68 5.29
N ASN A 87 10.75 10.85 6.17
CA ASN A 87 11.50 9.79 6.86
C ASN A 87 11.46 8.44 6.12
N SER A 88 10.84 8.38 4.93
CA SER A 88 10.77 7.17 4.09
C SER A 88 11.74 7.29 2.91
N PRO A 89 12.89 6.59 2.94
CA PRO A 89 13.85 6.64 1.84
C PRO A 89 13.33 5.91 0.59
N TRP A 90 12.61 4.80 0.79
CA TRP A 90 11.93 4.06 -0.26
C TRP A 90 10.59 4.68 -0.58
N LYS A 91 10.31 4.87 -1.86
CA LYS A 91 9.00 5.29 -2.38
C LYS A 91 8.66 4.42 -3.58
N ILE A 92 7.49 3.81 -3.54
CA ILE A 92 6.98 2.97 -4.63
C ILE A 92 5.71 3.64 -5.13
N ILE A 93 5.71 4.08 -6.38
CA ILE A 93 4.59 4.79 -7.00
C ILE A 93 4.04 3.90 -8.11
N MET A 94 2.79 3.49 -7.98
CA MET A 94 2.09 2.72 -9.01
C MET A 94 1.35 3.67 -9.95
N LYS A 95 0.51 3.15 -10.84
CA LYS A 95 -0.33 3.97 -11.72
C LYS A 95 -1.10 5.01 -10.91
N GLN A 96 -1.09 6.26 -11.37
CA GLN A 96 -1.84 7.38 -10.83
C GLN A 96 -2.63 8.05 -11.96
N GLU A 97 -3.70 8.77 -11.61
CA GLU A 97 -4.42 9.60 -12.57
C GLU A 97 -3.56 10.76 -13.06
N LYS A 98 -3.78 11.21 -14.29
CA LYS A 98 -2.96 12.25 -14.91
C LYS A 98 -3.07 13.56 -14.14
N GLU A 99 -4.28 13.94 -13.69
CA GLU A 99 -4.48 15.14 -12.89
C GLU A 99 -3.68 15.08 -11.57
N SER A 100 -3.62 13.92 -10.92
CA SER A 100 -2.85 13.74 -9.68
C SER A 100 -1.35 13.96 -9.90
N ILE A 101 -0.79 13.49 -11.02
CA ILE A 101 0.63 13.71 -11.35
C ILE A 101 0.91 15.19 -11.65
N GLU A 102 -0.02 15.88 -12.30
CA GLU A 102 0.09 17.32 -12.56
C GLU A 102 0.00 18.14 -11.27
N ALA A 103 -0.92 17.77 -10.37
CA ALA A 103 -1.00 18.35 -9.03
C ALA A 103 0.30 18.12 -8.22
N MET A 104 0.91 16.93 -8.31
CA MET A 104 2.20 16.65 -7.70
C MET A 104 3.32 17.58 -8.23
N LYS A 105 3.34 17.82 -9.54
CA LYS A 105 4.30 18.74 -10.17
C LYS A 105 4.07 20.19 -9.74
N ALA A 106 2.83 20.65 -9.76
CA ALA A 106 2.46 22.02 -9.38
C ALA A 106 2.80 22.32 -7.92
N ASN A 107 2.47 21.40 -7.01
CA ASN A 107 2.72 21.54 -5.59
C ASN A 107 4.17 21.21 -5.18
N LYS A 108 5.03 20.81 -6.14
CA LYS A 108 6.44 20.44 -5.92
C LYS A 108 6.63 19.42 -4.81
N TYR A 109 5.70 18.46 -4.70
CA TYR A 109 5.80 17.44 -3.67
C TYR A 109 6.99 16.50 -3.88
N PHE A 110 7.44 16.37 -5.13
CA PHE A 110 8.69 15.72 -5.50
C PHE A 110 9.64 16.67 -6.21
N SER A 111 10.89 16.68 -5.74
CA SER A 111 12.00 17.21 -6.53
C SER A 111 12.45 16.12 -7.52
N THR A 112 11.97 16.23 -8.76
CA THR A 112 12.40 15.45 -9.92
C THR A 112 12.38 16.30 -11.18
N SER A 113 13.03 15.81 -12.24
CA SER A 113 12.99 16.41 -13.56
C SER A 113 11.61 16.30 -14.20
N ASP A 114 11.30 17.20 -15.14
CA ASP A 114 10.06 17.16 -15.93
C ASP A 114 9.93 15.86 -16.73
N ALA A 115 11.03 15.33 -17.24
CA ALA A 115 11.07 14.05 -17.94
C ALA A 115 10.65 12.87 -17.03
N GLU A 116 10.88 12.97 -15.72
CA GLU A 116 10.43 11.94 -14.76
C GLU A 116 8.93 12.05 -14.47
N TYR A 117 8.38 13.26 -14.40
CA TYR A 117 6.93 13.44 -14.32
C TYR A 117 6.23 12.84 -15.54
N GLU A 118 6.78 13.05 -16.75
CA GLU A 118 6.26 12.42 -17.96
C GLU A 118 6.43 10.89 -17.95
N ARG A 119 7.53 10.36 -17.38
CA ARG A 119 7.66 8.91 -17.16
C ARG A 119 6.62 8.36 -16.20
N MET A 120 6.30 9.07 -15.12
CA MET A 120 5.23 8.67 -14.18
C MET A 120 3.85 8.58 -14.86
N LYS A 121 3.55 9.51 -15.78
CA LYS A 121 2.28 9.49 -16.54
C LYS A 121 2.13 8.25 -17.44
N ASN A 122 3.25 7.59 -17.78
CA ASN A 122 3.28 6.43 -18.65
C ASN A 122 3.25 5.08 -17.89
N ILE A 123 3.29 5.11 -16.55
CA ILE A 123 3.18 3.89 -15.74
C ILE A 123 1.83 3.23 -16.02
N ARG A 124 1.88 1.98 -16.49
CA ARG A 124 0.68 1.23 -16.85
C ARG A 124 0.50 -0.04 -16.00
N THR A 125 -0.77 -0.36 -15.77
CA THR A 125 -1.18 -1.64 -15.24
C THR A 125 -2.01 -2.34 -16.28
N VAL A 126 -1.59 -3.54 -16.68
CA VAL A 126 -2.35 -4.43 -17.54
C VAL A 126 -2.90 -5.52 -16.63
N LYS A 127 -4.22 -5.49 -16.40
CA LYS A 127 -4.92 -6.48 -15.55
C LYS A 127 -4.51 -7.90 -15.97
N LYS A 128 -4.24 -8.75 -14.98
CA LYS A 128 -3.83 -10.17 -15.17
C LYS A 128 -2.49 -10.39 -15.87
N VAL A 129 -1.71 -9.35 -16.18
CA VAL A 129 -0.41 -9.50 -16.85
C VAL A 129 0.71 -8.88 -16.03
N PHE A 130 0.67 -7.57 -15.80
CA PHE A 130 1.67 -6.89 -14.99
C PHE A 130 1.19 -5.56 -14.43
N SER A 131 1.83 -5.13 -13.34
CA SER A 131 1.75 -3.75 -12.85
C SER A 131 3.12 -3.08 -12.95
N GLU A 132 3.20 -1.94 -13.63
CA GLU A 132 4.39 -1.10 -13.55
C GLU A 132 4.39 -0.30 -12.25
N MET A 133 5.56 -0.17 -11.64
CA MET A 133 5.78 0.66 -10.47
C MET A 133 7.10 1.41 -10.62
N LEU A 134 7.09 2.68 -10.26
CA LEU A 134 8.30 3.46 -10.09
C LEU A 134 8.86 3.17 -8.70
N VAL A 135 10.03 2.54 -8.65
CA VAL A 135 10.76 2.32 -7.41
C VAL A 135 11.81 3.41 -7.28
N ARG A 136 11.73 4.18 -6.20
CA ARG A 136 12.68 5.24 -5.87
C ARG A 136 13.34 4.97 -4.53
N PHE A 137 14.66 5.10 -4.52
CA PHE A 137 15.48 5.05 -3.31
C PHE A 137 16.61 6.06 -3.44
N GLU A 138 16.59 7.08 -2.58
CA GLU A 138 17.57 8.17 -2.61
C GLU A 138 17.69 8.82 -4.01
N ASN A 139 18.83 8.63 -4.68
CA ASN A 139 19.12 9.15 -6.01
C ASN A 139 18.81 8.16 -7.14
N PHE A 140 18.40 6.93 -6.80
CA PHE A 140 18.02 5.90 -7.76
C PHE A 140 16.53 5.89 -7.97
N GLN A 141 16.13 5.78 -9.24
CA GLN A 141 14.75 5.70 -9.65
C GLN A 141 14.65 4.85 -10.90
N GLU A 142 13.82 3.80 -10.85
CA GLU A 142 13.64 2.88 -11.98
C GLU A 142 12.18 2.45 -12.10
N ILE A 143 11.71 2.23 -13.33
CA ILE A 143 10.37 1.65 -13.55
C ILE A 143 10.52 0.15 -13.64
N CYS A 144 9.95 -0.54 -12.66
CA CYS A 144 9.94 -1.99 -12.56
C CYS A 144 8.57 -2.54 -12.96
N ARG A 145 8.54 -3.77 -13.50
CA ARG A 145 7.30 -4.53 -13.72
C ARG A 145 7.15 -5.61 -12.67
N LEU A 146 6.00 -5.63 -12.02
CA LEU A 146 5.57 -6.72 -11.17
C LEU A 146 4.75 -7.70 -11.99
N TYR A 147 5.28 -8.91 -12.13
CA TYR A 147 4.55 -10.07 -12.61
C TYR A 147 4.15 -10.89 -11.39
N VAL A 148 2.88 -11.28 -11.34
CA VAL A 148 2.33 -12.11 -10.28
C VAL A 148 1.72 -13.33 -10.95
N ASP A 149 2.07 -14.52 -10.45
CA ASP A 149 1.44 -15.74 -10.91
C ASP A 149 -0.08 -15.67 -10.71
N ARG A 150 -0.86 -16.15 -11.68
CA ARG A 150 -2.32 -15.99 -11.67
C ARG A 150 -2.97 -16.61 -10.42
N LYS A 151 -2.44 -17.73 -9.91
CA LYS A 151 -2.93 -18.34 -8.68
C LYS A 151 -2.68 -17.43 -7.47
N MET A 152 -1.50 -16.82 -7.41
CA MET A 152 -1.18 -15.83 -6.37
C MET A 152 -2.05 -14.57 -6.49
N GLU A 153 -2.35 -14.12 -7.71
CA GLU A 153 -3.29 -13.01 -7.94
C GLU A 153 -4.69 -13.34 -7.38
N LEU A 154 -5.21 -14.55 -7.62
CA LEU A 154 -6.50 -15.00 -7.10
C LEU A 154 -6.57 -15.03 -5.57
N CYS A 155 -5.46 -15.33 -4.89
CA CYS A 155 -5.39 -15.28 -3.42
C CYS A 155 -5.64 -13.87 -2.87
N PHE A 156 -5.24 -12.83 -3.60
CA PHE A 156 -5.32 -11.43 -3.15
C PHE A 156 -6.29 -10.58 -3.98
N THR A 157 -7.14 -11.21 -4.79
CA THR A 157 -8.01 -10.48 -5.71
C THR A 157 -9.09 -9.67 -4.97
N THR A 158 -9.23 -8.42 -5.42
CA THR A 158 -10.34 -7.53 -5.04
C THR A 158 -11.34 -7.35 -6.17
N ASP A 159 -11.08 -7.94 -7.35
CA ASP A 159 -11.97 -7.85 -8.51
C ASP A 159 -13.28 -8.61 -8.24
N SER A 160 -14.39 -7.93 -8.46
CA SER A 160 -15.71 -8.49 -8.17
C SER A 160 -16.04 -9.69 -9.04
N ALA A 161 -15.59 -9.72 -10.30
CA ALA A 161 -15.86 -10.83 -11.20
C ALA A 161 -15.12 -12.10 -10.77
N ASP A 162 -13.86 -11.97 -10.35
CA ASP A 162 -13.09 -13.10 -9.82
C ASP A 162 -13.69 -13.59 -8.48
N ARG A 163 -14.10 -12.67 -7.59
CA ARG A 163 -14.76 -13.02 -6.32
C ARG A 163 -16.10 -13.74 -6.51
N SER A 164 -16.93 -13.28 -7.45
CA SER A 164 -18.20 -13.94 -7.74
C SER A 164 -18.00 -15.38 -8.22
N LYS A 165 -17.01 -15.62 -9.08
CA LYS A 165 -16.68 -16.98 -9.55
C LYS A 165 -16.19 -17.87 -8.40
N LEU A 166 -15.34 -17.35 -7.52
CA LEU A 166 -14.84 -18.09 -6.37
C LEU A 166 -16.00 -18.48 -5.43
N TRP A 167 -16.91 -17.56 -5.12
CA TRP A 167 -18.09 -17.86 -4.30
C TRP A 167 -19.05 -18.86 -4.94
N GLU A 168 -19.22 -18.79 -6.26
CA GLU A 168 -20.01 -19.77 -7.01
C GLU A 168 -19.41 -21.17 -6.89
N ILE A 169 -18.09 -21.30 -7.08
CA ILE A 169 -17.37 -22.58 -6.95
C ILE A 169 -17.46 -23.11 -5.51
N GLN A 170 -17.25 -22.24 -4.50
CA GLN A 170 -17.39 -22.64 -3.10
C GLN A 170 -18.79 -23.17 -2.80
N SER A 171 -19.83 -22.53 -3.33
CA SER A 171 -21.23 -22.92 -3.10
C SER A 171 -21.59 -24.21 -3.84
N ARG A 172 -21.10 -24.39 -5.07
CA ARG A 172 -21.41 -25.55 -5.92
C ARG A 172 -20.70 -26.82 -5.46
N GLU A 173 -19.42 -26.69 -5.12
CA GLU A 173 -18.54 -27.83 -4.77
C GLU A 173 -18.46 -28.05 -3.25
N ASN A 174 -19.08 -27.17 -2.45
CA ASN A 174 -19.02 -27.17 -0.99
C ASN A 174 -17.57 -27.26 -0.46
N CYS A 175 -16.69 -26.39 -0.97
CA CYS A 175 -15.25 -26.42 -0.71
C CYS A 175 -14.73 -25.15 -0.02
N SER A 176 -13.50 -25.22 0.50
CA SER A 176 -12.81 -24.08 1.09
C SER A 176 -12.40 -23.03 0.04
N TYR A 177 -12.08 -21.80 0.48
CA TYR A 177 -11.64 -20.74 -0.43
C TYR A 177 -10.34 -21.11 -1.16
N GLY A 178 -9.43 -21.81 -0.48
CA GLY A 178 -8.20 -22.31 -1.08
C GLY A 178 -8.47 -23.33 -2.19
N GLU A 179 -9.36 -24.28 -1.95
CA GLU A 179 -9.77 -25.27 -2.96
C GLU A 179 -10.50 -24.61 -4.13
N ALA A 180 -11.35 -23.62 -3.87
CA ALA A 180 -12.02 -22.85 -4.92
C ALA A 180 -11.02 -22.12 -5.83
N ILE A 181 -9.93 -21.58 -5.28
CA ILE A 181 -8.83 -20.99 -6.06
C ILE A 181 -8.16 -22.05 -6.94
N GLU A 182 -7.85 -23.24 -6.41
CA GLU A 182 -7.25 -24.32 -7.20
C GLU A 182 -8.14 -24.72 -8.37
N ILE A 183 -9.45 -24.88 -8.12
CA ILE A 183 -10.44 -25.25 -9.14
C ILE A 183 -10.56 -24.16 -10.19
N LEU A 184 -10.68 -22.89 -9.79
CA LEU A 184 -10.78 -21.76 -10.71
C LEU A 184 -9.50 -21.63 -11.55
N TYR A 185 -8.34 -21.75 -10.92
CA TYR A 185 -7.05 -21.71 -11.61
C TYR A 185 -6.93 -22.85 -12.63
N ALA A 186 -7.28 -24.08 -12.25
CA ALA A 186 -7.27 -25.23 -13.17
C ALA A 186 -8.22 -25.03 -14.37
N GLN A 187 -9.40 -24.42 -14.14
CA GLN A 187 -10.34 -24.06 -15.22
C GLN A 187 -9.75 -22.98 -16.14
N GLU A 188 -9.11 -21.95 -15.60
CA GLU A 188 -8.46 -20.89 -16.40
C GLU A 188 -7.26 -21.43 -17.21
N VAL A 189 -6.46 -22.35 -16.64
CA VAL A 189 -5.37 -23.02 -17.35
C VAL A 189 -5.90 -23.89 -18.50
N ALA A 190 -6.94 -24.70 -18.24
CA ALA A 190 -7.56 -25.54 -19.27
C ALA A 190 -8.16 -24.71 -20.42
N ALA A 191 -8.64 -23.50 -20.13
CA ALA A 191 -9.16 -22.56 -21.12
C ALA A 191 -8.08 -21.72 -21.84
N GLY A 192 -6.80 -21.86 -21.47
CA GLY A 192 -5.70 -21.05 -22.02
C GLY A 192 -5.73 -19.58 -21.58
N LEU A 193 -6.39 -19.27 -20.47
CA LEU A 193 -6.57 -17.92 -19.93
C LEU A 193 -5.58 -17.57 -18.81
N ALA A 194 -4.96 -18.58 -18.18
CA ALA A 194 -3.87 -18.42 -17.24
C ALA A 194 -2.54 -18.69 -17.96
N ALA A 195 -1.84 -17.63 -18.35
CA ALA A 195 -0.50 -17.67 -18.92
C ALA A 195 0.43 -16.76 -18.13
#